data_AF-A0A2S7SV69-F1
#
_entry.id   AF-A0A2S7SV69-F1
#
_cell.length_a   1.000
_cell.length_b   1.000
_cell.length_c   1.000
_cell.angle_alpha   90.00
_cell.angle_beta   90.00
_cell.angle_gamma   90.00
#
_symmetry.space_group_name_H-M   'P 1'
#
loop_
_entity.id
_entity.type
_entity.pdbx_description
1 polymer ?
#
loop_
_entity_poly.entity_id
_entity_poly.type
_entity_poly.pdbx_seq_one_letter_code
_entity_poly.pdbx_strand_id
1 'polypeptide(L)' 'MELIIIPLWLVVSVVIGVAGTKREIGFLGALFASLLLSPLCGLILTAFSKDIANEKFKKQILSLLQQKNINYDDL' A
#
# COMPACT_ATOMS: atom_id res chain seq x y z
N MET A 1 8.21 5.55 33.44
CA MET A 1 7.59 6.17 32.25
C MET A 1 8.13 5.58 30.95
N GLU A 2 9.42 5.25 30.86
CA GLU A 2 10.07 4.62 29.68
C GLU A 2 9.53 3.22 29.32
N LEU A 3 9.14 2.41 30.32
CA LEU A 3 8.77 0.98 30.11
C LEU A 3 7.46 0.77 29.31
N ILE A 4 6.61 1.79 29.21
CA ILE A 4 5.31 1.73 28.51
C ILE A 4 5.46 2.06 27.03
N ILE A 5 6.51 2.80 26.64
CA ILE A 5 6.68 3.32 25.29
C ILE A 5 7.00 2.20 24.29
N ILE A 6 7.84 1.24 24.70
CA ILE A 6 8.27 0.11 23.87
C ILE A 6 7.08 -0.79 23.44
N PRO A 7 6.22 -1.29 24.35
CA PRO A 7 5.09 -2.12 23.95
C PRO A 7 4.05 -1.34 23.12
N LEU A 8 3.81 -0.06 23.44
CA LEU A 8 2.90 0.79 22.66
C LEU A 8 3.40 0.99 21.22
N TRP A 9 4.70 1.27 21.06
CA TRP A 9 5.34 1.39 19.74
C TRP A 9 5.18 0.10 18.94
N LEU A 10 5.45 -1.05 19.56
CA LEU A 10 5.41 -2.34 18.89
C LEU A 10 4.00 -2.68 18.39
N VAL A 11 2.97 -2.39 19.18
CA VAL A 11 1.55 -2.54 18.77
C VAL A 11 1.22 -1.62 17.59
N VAL A 12 1.63 -0.35 17.64
CA VAL A 12 1.40 0.62 16.56
C VAL A 12 2.08 0.17 15.26
N SER A 13 3.32 -0.31 15.34
CA SER A 13 4.06 -0.87 14.19
C SER A 13 3.38 -2.08 13.56
N VAL A 14 2.80 -2.97 14.38
CA VAL A 14 2.02 -4.12 13.87
C VAL A 14 0.75 -3.65 13.15
N VAL A 15 0.02 -2.67 13.70
CA VAL A 15 -1.19 -2.12 13.05
C VAL A 15 -0.85 -1.48 11.70
N ILE A 16 0.25 -0.74 11.62
CA ILE A 16 0.75 -0.15 10.36
C ILE A 16 1.12 -1.24 9.36
N GLY A 17 1.82 -2.30 9.80
CA GLY A 17 2.14 -3.46 8.98
C GLY A 17 0.89 -4.11 8.38
N VAL A 18 -0.12 -4.37 9.21
CA VAL A 18 -1.40 -4.95 8.76
C VAL A 18 -2.08 -4.06 7.72
N ALA A 19 -2.10 -2.74 7.94
CA ALA A 19 -2.64 -1.78 6.98
C ALA A 19 -1.87 -1.79 5.63
N GLY A 20 -0.56 -2.06 5.67
CA GLY A 20 0.28 -2.22 4.48
C GLY A 20 -0.01 -3.44 3.62
N THR A 21 -0.71 -4.45 4.14
CA THR A 21 -1.02 -5.69 3.39
C THR A 21 -1.88 -5.44 2.14
N LYS A 22 -2.73 -4.41 2.18
CA LYS A 22 -3.59 -4.04 1.04
C LYS A 22 -2.90 -3.09 0.05
N ARG A 23 -1.70 -2.62 0.38
CA ARG A 23 -0.93 -1.64 -0.37
C ARG A 23 0.21 -2.34 -1.12
N GLU A 24 0.67 -1.73 -2.19
CA GLU A 24 1.75 -2.26 -3.03
C GLU A 24 3.06 -2.53 -2.25
N ILE A 25 3.30 -1.76 -1.18
CA ILE A 25 4.46 -1.92 -0.29
C ILE A 25 4.44 -3.22 0.53
N GLY A 26 3.26 -3.83 0.72
CA GLY A 26 3.07 -5.07 1.47
C GLY A 26 3.26 -4.95 2.99
N PHE A 27 2.94 -6.04 3.70
CA PHE A 27 3.05 -6.14 5.17
C PHE A 27 4.49 -5.94 5.65
N LEU A 28 5.44 -6.68 5.06
CA LEU A 28 6.84 -6.60 5.45
C LEU A 28 7.45 -5.23 5.15
N GLY A 29 7.13 -4.63 4.00
CA GLY A 29 7.61 -3.29 3.66
C GLY A 29 7.08 -2.22 4.63
N ALA A 30 5.79 -2.26 4.96
CA ALA A 30 5.19 -1.34 5.93
C ALA A 30 5.71 -1.56 7.36
N LEU A 31 5.89 -2.81 7.77
CA LEU A 31 6.38 -3.16 9.11
C LEU A 31 7.85 -2.75 9.31
N PHE A 32 8.74 -3.11 8.37
CA PHE A 32 10.14 -2.71 8.40
C PHE A 32 10.31 -1.18 8.31
N ALA A 33 9.51 -0.51 7.47
CA ALA A 33 9.54 0.96 7.39
C ALA A 33 9.12 1.61 8.72
N SER A 34 8.10 1.07 9.39
CA SER A 34 7.64 1.59 10.68
C SER A 34 8.62 1.29 11.83
N LEU A 35 9.31 0.14 11.76
CA LEU A 35 10.22 -0.33 12.81
C LEU A 35 11.60 0.34 12.72
N LEU A 36 12.08 0.57 11.50
CA LEU A 36 13.43 1.09 11.26
C LEU A 36 13.47 2.63 11.21
N LEU A 37 12.46 3.27 10.62
CA LEU A 37 12.47 4.72 10.39
C LEU A 37 11.71 5.50 11.47
N SER A 38 10.53 5.00 11.84
CA SER A 38 9.61 5.50 12.88
C SER A 38 8.19 5.05 12.51
N PRO A 39 7.30 4.76 13.46
CA PRO A 39 5.92 4.42 13.19
C PRO A 39 5.20 5.52 12.39
N LEU A 40 5.56 6.80 12.58
CA LEU A 40 5.04 7.87 11.73
C LEU A 40 5.48 7.73 10.26
N CYS A 41 6.75 7.45 10.01
CA CYS A 41 7.26 7.28 8.66
C CYS A 41 6.65 6.05 7.97
N GLY A 42 6.51 4.94 8.69
CA GLY A 42 5.84 3.74 8.19
C GLY A 42 4.38 4.00 7.84
N LEU A 43 3.67 4.78 8.66
CA LEU A 43 2.29 5.19 8.39
C LEU A 43 2.20 6.06 7.12
N ILE A 44 3.06 7.07 6.98
CA ILE A 44 3.09 7.95 5.80
C ILE A 44 3.37 7.15 4.52
N LEU A 45 4.39 6.28 4.54
CA LEU A 45 4.72 5.44 3.39
C LEU A 45 3.57 4.49 3.02
N THR A 46 2.92 3.90 4.02
CA THR A 46 1.75 3.03 3.81
C THR A 46 0.57 3.80 3.23
N ALA A 47 0.33 5.04 3.69
CA ALA A 47 -0.76 5.88 3.20
C ALA A 47 -0.55 6.35 1.75
N PHE A 48 0.68 6.69 1.38
CA PHE A 48 1.05 7.12 0.03
C PHE A 48 1.31 5.96 -0.95
N SER A 49 1.49 4.74 -0.45
CA SER A 49 1.65 3.56 -1.30
C SER A 49 0.38 3.32 -2.13
N LYS A 50 0.55 2.91 -3.39
CA LYS A 50 -0.58 2.66 -4.29
C LYS A 50 -1.45 1.53 -3.77
N ASP A 51 -2.75 1.67 -3.97
CA ASP A 51 -3.71 0.61 -3.68
C ASP A 51 -3.69 -0.41 -4.83
N ILE A 52 -3.42 -1.67 -4.48
CA ILE A 52 -3.30 -2.77 -5.44
C ILE A 52 -4.61 -2.99 -6.21
N ALA A 53 -5.76 -2.83 -5.55
CA ALA A 53 -7.06 -3.04 -6.17
C ALA A 53 -7.35 -1.96 -7.22
N ASN A 54 -6.98 -0.71 -6.91
CA ASN A 54 -7.20 0.42 -7.81
C ASN A 54 -6.31 0.35 -9.07
N GLU A 55 -5.05 -0.07 -8.91
CA GLU A 55 -4.15 -0.31 -10.05
C GLU A 55 -4.65 -1.45 -10.95
N LYS A 56 -5.18 -2.54 -10.37
CA LYS A 56 -5.73 -3.66 -11.14
C LYS A 56 -6.98 -3.25 -11.93
N PHE A 57 -7.88 -2.50 -11.30
CA PHE A 57 -9.08 -1.98 -11.96
C PHE A 57 -8.75 -0.99 -13.08
N LYS A 58 -7.81 -0.06 -12.84
CA LYS A 58 -7.34 0.90 -13.84
C LYS A 58 -6.75 0.19 -15.06
N LYS A 59 -5.90 -0.83 -14.87
CA LYS A 59 -5.33 -1.63 -15.96
C LYS A 59 -6.41 -2.37 -16.75
N GLN A 60 -7.41 -2.95 -16.07
CA GLN A 60 -8.53 -3.61 -16.73
C GLN A 60 -9.34 -2.64 -17.61
N ILE A 61 -9.74 -1.48 -17.08
CA ILE A 61 -10.44 -0.46 -17.88
C ILE A 61 -9.59 0.03 -19.06
N LEU A 62 -8.29 0.27 -18.86
CA LEU A 62 -7.40 0.70 -19.94
C LEU A 62 -7.32 -0.36 -21.05
N SER A 63 -7.20 -1.66 -20.70
CA SER A 63 -7.19 -2.73 -21.70
C SER A 63 -8.51 -2.84 -22.47
N LEU A 64 -9.65 -2.60 -21.83
CA LEU A 64 -10.95 -2.57 -22.48
C LEU A 64 -11.10 -1.37 -23.43
N LEU A 65 -10.60 -0.20 -23.03
CA LEU A 65 -10.59 0.99 -23.88
C LEU A 65 -9.67 0.82 -25.10
N GLN A 66 -8.49 0.23 -24.92
CA GLN A 66 -7.57 -0.04 -26.04
C GLN A 66 -8.16 -1.05 -27.02
N GLN A 67 -8.74 -2.14 -26.53
CA GLN A 67 -9.42 -3.13 -27.38
C GLN A 67 -10.57 -2.49 -28.16
N LYS A 68 -11.36 -1.64 -27.50
CA LYS A 68 -12.45 -0.92 -28.14
C LYS A 68 -11.93 0.02 -29.23
N ASN A 69 -10.84 0.76 -29.01
CA ASN A 69 -10.32 1.71 -29.99
C ASN A 69 -9.73 1.02 -31.24
N ILE A 70 -8.97 -0.06 -31.08
CA ILE A 70 -8.38 -0.79 -32.22
C ILE A 70 -9.46 -1.42 -33.11
N ASN A 71 -10.57 -1.87 -32.53
CA ASN A 71 -11.63 -2.57 -33.27
C ASN A 71 -12.52 -1.64 -34.13
N TYR A 72 -12.37 -0.31 -34.02
CA TYR A 72 -13.06 0.63 -34.93
C TYR A 72 -12.21 1.08 -36.12
N ASP A 73 -10.90 0.78 -36.11
CA ASP A 73 -9.99 1.10 -37.21
C ASP A 73 -9.96 -0.01 -38.29
N ASP A 74 -10.55 -1.18 -37.99
CA ASP A 74 -10.61 -2.37 -38.86
C ASP A 74 -11.94 -2.48 -39.70
N LEU A 75 -12.80 -1.45 -39.68
CA LEU A 75 -14.10 -1.37 -40.39
C LEU A 75 -14.08 -0.27 -41.46
#